data_AF-A0A2N2C7Z2-F1
#
_entry.id   AF-A0A2N2C7Z2-F1
#
_cell.length_a   1.000
_cell.length_b   1.000
_cell.length_c   1.000
_cell.angle_alpha   90.00
_cell.angle_beta   90.00
_cell.angle_gamma   90.00
#
_symmetry.space_group_name_H-M   'P 1'
#
loop_
_entity.id
_entity.type
_entity.pdbx_description
1 polymer ?
#
loop_
_entity_poly.entity_id
_entity_poly.type
_entity_poly.pdbx_seq_one_letter_code
_entity_poly.pdbx_strand_id
1 'polypeptide(L)' 'MIAHGNNPNHVRTLMDFTEEKLNKAGFDTKNIEGNHNGSWVLLDFKDIIVHIFDKENRSFYDLERIWADGKIIEDVKSF' A
#
# COMPACT_ATOMS: atom_id res chain seq x y z
N MET A 1 3.20 2.78 4.21
CA MET A 1 3.14 3.42 2.87
C MET A 1 1.68 3.51 2.42
N ILE A 2 1.27 4.61 1.78
CA ILE A 2 -0.10 4.81 1.27
C ILE A 2 -0.02 5.18 -0.22
N ALA A 3 -0.76 4.46 -1.06
CA ALA A 3 -0.84 4.67 -2.51
C ALA A 3 -2.29 4.54 -3.00
N HIS A 4 -2.56 4.96 -4.24
CA HIS A 4 -3.86 4.71 -4.88
C HIS A 4 -3.71 4.32 -6.34
N GLY A 5 -4.65 3.51 -6.82
CA GLY A 5 -4.89 3.24 -8.23
C GLY A 5 -6.07 4.05 -8.76
N ASN A 6 -6.16 4.16 -10.09
CA ASN A 6 -7.21 4.92 -10.79
C ASN A 6 -8.42 4.06 -11.19
N ASN A 7 -8.26 2.74 -11.15
CA ASN A 7 -9.28 1.74 -11.43
C ASN A 7 -8.87 0.39 -10.78
N PRO A 8 -9.78 -0.59 -10.69
CA PRO A 8 -9.49 -1.88 -10.05
C PRO A 8 -8.29 -2.62 -10.66
N ASN A 9 -8.11 -2.56 -11.98
CA ASN A 9 -6.96 -3.17 -12.65
C ASN A 9 -5.64 -2.49 -12.24
N HIS A 10 -5.62 -1.16 -12.13
CA HIS A 10 -4.44 -0.44 -11.67
C HIS A 10 -4.11 -0.78 -10.21
N VAL A 11 -5.10 -0.86 -9.33
CA VAL A 11 -4.90 -1.29 -7.94
C VAL A 11 -4.28 -2.70 -7.89
N ARG A 12 -4.82 -3.63 -8.69
CA ARG A 12 -4.27 -4.99 -8.79
C ARG A 12 -2.84 -5.00 -9.33
N THR A 13 -2.54 -4.24 -10.38
CA THR A 13 -1.18 -4.12 -10.90
C THR A 13 -0.20 -3.57 -9.87
N LEU A 14 -0.61 -2.57 -9.07
CA LEU A 14 0.22 -2.02 -7.99
C LEU A 14 0.47 -3.05 -6.89
N MET A 15 -0.55 -3.83 -6.53
CA MET A 15 -0.45 -4.94 -5.57
C MET A 15 0.55 -5.99 -6.06
N ASP A 16 0.32 -6.56 -7.26
CA ASP A 16 1.15 -7.61 -7.86
C ASP A 16 2.61 -7.14 -7.98
N PHE A 17 2.83 -5.90 -8.45
CA PHE A 17 4.17 -5.33 -8.57
C PHE A 17 4.87 -5.15 -7.22
N THR A 18 4.14 -4.69 -6.20
CA THR A 18 4.70 -4.47 -4.86
C THR A 18 5.10 -5.80 -4.22
N GLU A 19 4.23 -6.80 -4.29
CA GLU A 19 4.51 -8.17 -3.83
C GLU A 19 5.73 -8.74 -4.54
N GLU A 20 5.78 -8.69 -5.88
CA GLU A 20 6.92 -9.20 -6.65
C GLU A 20 8.24 -8.54 -6.23
N LYS A 21 8.25 -7.22 -6.08
CA LYS A 21 9.46 -6.46 -5.75
C LYS A 21 9.96 -6.72 -4.34
N LEU A 22 9.05 -6.78 -3.36
CA LEU A 22 9.42 -7.01 -1.97
C LEU A 22 9.83 -8.46 -1.73
N ASN A 23 9.14 -9.43 -2.34
CA ASN A 23 9.56 -10.83 -2.31
C ASN A 23 10.97 -10.99 -2.94
N LYS A 24 11.25 -10.34 -4.08
CA LYS A 24 12.60 -10.35 -4.69
C LYS A 24 13.68 -9.70 -3.82
N ALA A 25 13.31 -8.78 -2.94
CA ALA A 25 14.21 -8.14 -1.98
C ALA A 25 14.38 -8.96 -0.69
N GLY A 26 13.74 -10.12 -0.57
CA GLY A 26 13.81 -10.99 0.61
C GLY A 26 12.78 -10.66 1.70
N PHE A 27 11.78 -9.84 1.40
CA PHE A 27 10.67 -9.56 2.31
C PHE A 27 9.46 -10.40 1.88
N ASP A 28 9.17 -11.45 2.64
CA ASP A 28 8.02 -12.30 2.37
C ASP A 28 6.71 -11.59 2.76
N THR A 29 5.74 -11.64 1.86
CA THR A 29 4.39 -11.13 2.14
C THR A 29 3.70 -12.07 3.12
N LYS A 30 3.34 -11.58 4.31
CA LYS A 30 2.73 -12.41 5.36
C LYS A 30 1.23 -12.60 5.12
N ASN A 31 0.55 -11.50 4.80
CA ASN A 31 -0.89 -11.47 4.56
C ASN A 31 -1.21 -10.41 3.49
N ILE A 32 -2.20 -10.73 2.66
CA ILE A 32 -2.85 -9.78 1.75
C ILE A 32 -4.32 -9.73 2.15
N GLU A 33 -4.79 -8.55 2.56
CA GLU A 33 -6.18 -8.32 2.93
C GLU A 33 -6.81 -7.31 1.96
N GLY A 34 -8.07 -7.52 1.59
CA GLY A 34 -8.76 -6.59 0.70
C GLY A 34 -9.73 -7.29 -0.25
N ASN A 35 -10.75 -6.55 -0.65
CA ASN A 35 -11.81 -7.07 -1.52
C ASN A 35 -11.28 -7.26 -2.96
N HIS A 36 -11.62 -8.38 -3.59
CA HIS A 36 -11.30 -8.70 -4.99
C HIS A 36 -11.76 -7.63 -6.01
N ASN A 37 -12.60 -6.69 -5.57
CA ASN A 37 -13.06 -5.54 -6.36
C ASN A 37 -12.03 -4.40 -6.46
N GLY A 38 -10.88 -4.48 -5.78
CA GLY A 38 -9.78 -3.51 -5.94
C GLY A 38 -10.01 -2.16 -5.27
N SER A 39 -10.88 -2.09 -4.25
CA SER A 39 -11.22 -0.84 -3.58
C SER A 39 -10.23 -0.44 -2.47
N TRP A 40 -9.73 -1.43 -1.74
CA TRP A 40 -8.70 -1.26 -0.72
C TRP A 40 -7.98 -2.60 -0.54
N VAL A 41 -6.66 -2.57 -0.70
CA VAL A 41 -5.74 -3.67 -0.45
C VAL A 41 -4.74 -3.24 0.62
N LEU A 42 -4.48 -4.15 1.56
CA LEU A 42 -3.46 -4.05 2.59
C LEU A 42 -2.47 -5.19 2.39
N LEU A 43 -1.19 -4.83 2.25
CA LEU A 43 -0.07 -5.77 2.20
C LEU A 43 0.73 -5.66 3.50
N ASP A 44 0.84 -6.76 4.23
CA ASP A 44 1.57 -6.86 5.49
C ASP A 44 2.90 -7.60 5.31
N PHE A 45 4.01 -6.90 5.48
CA PHE A 45 5.39 -7.41 5.47
C PHE A 45 6.04 -7.39 6.86
N LYS A 46 5.24 -7.41 7.94
CA LYS A 46 5.64 -7.28 9.36
C LYS A 46 6.20 -5.91 9.74
N ASP A 47 7.33 -5.53 9.15
CA ASP A 47 8.01 -4.25 9.44
C ASP A 47 7.43 -3.09 8.62
N ILE A 48 6.79 -3.42 7.49
CA ILE A 48 6.20 -2.45 6.57
C ILE A 48 4.78 -2.88 6.23
N ILE A 49 3.85 -1.94 6.35
CA ILE A 49 2.47 -2.10 5.87
C ILE A 49 2.25 -1.15 4.68
N VAL A 50 1.70 -1.70 3.60
CA VAL A 50 1.36 -0.94 2.38
C VAL A 50 -0.15 -0.92 2.20
N HIS A 51 -0.72 0.27 2.14
CA HIS A 51 -2.13 0.48 1.82
C HIS A 51 -2.25 0.96 0.37
N ILE A 52 -3.02 0.23 -0.44
CA ILE A 52 -3.34 0.61 -1.82
C ILE A 52 -4.86 0.76 -1.91
N PHE A 53 -5.31 1.97 -2.19
CA PHE A 53 -6.72 2.29 -2.33
C PHE A 53 -7.11 2.49 -3.80
N ASP A 54 -8.41 2.46 -4.11
CA ASP A 54 -8.88 3.30 -5.21
C ASP A 54 -8.92 4.78 -4.79
N LYS A 55 -9.04 5.67 -5.77
CA LYS A 55 -8.98 7.12 -5.53
C LYS A 55 -10.10 7.64 -4.60
N GLU A 56 -11.31 7.09 -4.71
CA GLU A 56 -12.46 7.53 -3.94
C GLU A 56 -12.30 7.09 -2.48
N ASN A 57 -11.91 5.84 -2.25
CA ASN A 57 -11.72 5.28 -0.92
C ASN A 57 -10.54 5.92 -0.18
N ARG A 58 -9.43 6.26 -0.86
CA ARG A 58 -8.33 7.02 -0.21
C ARG A 58 -8.83 8.32 0.39
N SER A 59 -9.68 9.03 -0.36
CA SER A 59 -10.24 10.32 0.06
C SER A 59 -11.28 10.15 1.17
N PHE A 60 -12.05 9.06 1.15
CA PHE A 60 -13.05 8.75 2.17
C PHE A 60 -12.42 8.35 3.51
N TYR A 61 -11.42 7.46 3.49
CA TYR A 61 -10.78 6.97 4.71
C TYR A 61 -9.73 7.93 5.29
N ASP A 62 -9.07 8.74 4.43
CA ASP A 62 -8.12 9.80 4.82
C ASP A 62 -7.13 9.33 5.91
N LEU A 63 -6.49 8.17 5.67
CA LEU A 63 -5.56 7.59 6.65
C LEU A 63 -4.37 8.52 6.88
N GLU A 64 -4.00 9.35 5.91
CA GLU A 64 -2.97 10.38 6.05
C GLU A 64 -3.22 11.29 7.25
N ARG A 65 -4.50 11.62 7.54
CA ARG A 65 -4.85 12.41 8.71
C ARG A 65 -4.60 11.67 10.03
N ILE A 66 -4.78 10.36 10.05
CA ILE A 66 -4.51 9.53 11.24
C ILE A 66 -3.01 9.46 11.50
N TRP A 67 -2.21 9.37 10.45
CA TRP A 67 -0.74 9.28 10.54
C TRP A 67 -0.03 10.64 10.49
N ALA A 68 -0.76 11.74 10.67
CA ALA A 68 -0.24 13.10 10.49
C ALA A 68 0.86 13.50 11.48
N ASP A 69 0.91 12.85 12.65
CA ASP A 69 1.95 13.00 13.66
C ASP A 69 3.19 12.11 13.39
N GLY A 70 3.08 11.20 12.41
CA GLY A 70 4.17 10.35 11.96
C GLY A 70 5.24 11.09 11.18
N LYS A 71 6.48 10.59 11.24
CA LYS A 71 7.57 11.12 10.42
C LYS A 71 7.36 10.71 8.96
N ILE A 72 7.12 11.69 8.09
CA ILE A 72 7.08 11.47 6.64
C ILE A 72 8.50 11.18 6.15
N ILE A 73 8.66 10.05 5.47
CA ILE A 73 9.90 9.68 4.81
C ILE A 73 9.76 9.95 3.31
N GLU A 74 10.34 11.06 2.83
CA GLU A 74 10.30 11.44 1.41
C GLU A 74 11.45 10.82 0.60
N ASP A 75 12.62 10.61 1.22
CA ASP A 75 13.78 9.99 0.61
C ASP A 75 14.23 8.77 1.42
N VAL A 76 14.21 7.61 0.76
CA VAL A 76 14.61 6.33 1.36
C VAL A 76 16.14 6.21 1.44
N LYS A 77 16.90 7.05 0.73
CA LYS A 77 18.37 7.04 0.77
C LYS A 77 18.96 7.73 2.01
N SER A 78 18.12 8.35 2.83
CA SER A 78 18.55 9.10 4.02
C SER A 78 18.69 8.25 5.29
N PHE A 79 18.54 6.92 5.17
CA PHE A 79 18.70 5.93 6.25
C PHE A 79 19.88 5.00 5.96
#